data_AF-A0A938SR74-F1
#
_entry.id   AF-A0A938SR74-F1
#
_cell.length_a   1.000
_cell.length_b   1.000
_cell.length_c   1.000
_cell.angle_alpha   90.00
_cell.angle_beta   90.00
_cell.angle_gamma   90.00
#
_symmetry.space_group_name_H-M   'P 1'
#
loop_
_entity.id
_entity.type
_entity.pdbx_description
1 polymer ?
#
loop_
_entity_poly.entity_id
_entity_poly.type
_entity_poly.pdbx_seq_one_letter_code
_entity_poly.pdbx_strand_id
1 'polypeptide(L)'
;MGAASLEWPRWDRRATAVRICGQSCAPQDTTVPKGARSWHGERGVRRTGTLDSGVLDLQSLQDLVQRLRAYSTAEVAVELALIWIVVYLIVRFVQGTRAAGALKGLFVVLVLGTIASRFAGASSFQRLGFLYDRFLALVAVSLIVIFQPELRRALIRLGEAGFLRGTPKEIAFVTGELADACKYLSRAKFGALIVLERQVGLAGVVEGGTPLNAELSARLLQTIFFPGSALHDLAVVVKGRVVRAAAVQLPLAEPAEMPDPSLGSRHRAAVGVSKECDALVVVVSEETGAIRIAERGRLSTPMSPEELEKELTRRLSRVTPRRGRAGPDTHAAEPPLEPAPSEPAMSAEEAANSASGAPLTAGEIAEARDSAEARNA
;
A
#
# COMPACT_ATOMS: atom_id res chain seq x y z
N MET A 1 43.99 15.13 -26.00
CA MET A 1 44.68 15.28 -24.70
C MET A 1 43.63 15.76 -23.70
N GLY A 2 43.19 15.07 -22.65
CA GLY A 2 43.48 13.74 -22.13
C GLY A 2 42.19 13.16 -21.52
N ALA A 3 42.10 11.82 -21.47
CA ALA A 3 41.00 11.08 -20.90
C ALA A 3 41.16 10.96 -19.38
N ALA A 4 40.09 11.23 -18.63
CA ALA A 4 40.02 11.01 -17.19
C ALA A 4 39.38 9.63 -16.94
N SER A 5 40.20 8.63 -16.64
CA SER A 5 39.76 7.32 -16.13
C SER A 5 39.39 7.42 -14.66
N LEU A 6 38.12 7.18 -14.32
CA LEU A 6 37.70 6.87 -12.95
C LEU A 6 38.07 5.42 -12.62
N GLU A 7 39.07 5.27 -11.75
CA GLU A 7 39.46 4.00 -11.13
C GLU A 7 38.54 3.65 -9.96
N TRP A 8 38.11 2.39 -9.89
CA TRP A 8 37.36 1.83 -8.77
C TRP A 8 38.29 1.35 -7.65
N PRO A 9 37.89 1.40 -6.36
CA PRO A 9 38.74 0.98 -5.25
C PRO A 9 38.91 -0.56 -5.19
N ARG A 10 40.17 -1.02 -5.15
CA ARG A 10 40.54 -2.43 -4.89
C ARG A 10 40.29 -2.78 -3.43
N TRP A 11 39.57 -3.87 -3.18
CA TRP A 11 39.43 -4.48 -1.86
C TRP A 11 40.68 -5.31 -1.53
N ASP A 12 41.46 -4.84 -0.56
CA ASP A 12 42.63 -5.54 -0.02
C ASP A 12 42.19 -6.68 0.93
N ARG A 13 42.58 -7.91 0.58
CA ARG A 13 42.44 -9.10 1.42
C ARG A 13 43.77 -9.32 2.14
N ARG A 14 43.95 -8.70 3.31
CA ARG A 14 44.94 -9.15 4.30
C ARG A 14 44.69 -8.49 5.68
N ALA A 15 44.85 -9.32 6.71
CA ALA A 15 45.02 -8.98 8.13
C ALA A 15 43.79 -8.61 8.96
N THR A 16 43.19 -9.61 9.63
CA THR A 16 42.92 -9.50 11.07
C THR A 16 43.03 -10.90 11.70
N ALA A 17 44.24 -11.24 12.15
CA ALA A 17 44.50 -12.37 13.03
C ALA A 17 44.26 -11.89 14.47
N VAL A 18 43.28 -12.48 15.15
CA VAL A 18 43.05 -12.24 16.59
C VAL A 18 43.98 -13.16 17.37
N ARG A 19 44.73 -12.52 18.25
CA ARG A 19 45.90 -12.99 18.98
C ARG A 19 45.48 -13.76 20.23
N ILE A 20 45.96 -14.99 20.35
CA ILE A 20 45.92 -15.81 21.56
C ILE A 20 47.04 -15.35 22.50
N CYS A 21 46.70 -15.05 23.76
CA CYS A 21 47.60 -14.93 24.90
C CYS A 21 46.78 -15.37 26.12
N GLY A 22 47.13 -16.37 26.92
CA GLY A 22 48.46 -16.84 27.28
C GLY A 22 48.84 -16.32 28.66
N GLN A 23 48.10 -16.70 29.72
CA GLN A 23 48.57 -16.60 31.10
C GLN A 23 48.30 -17.90 31.85
N SER A 24 49.38 -18.42 32.40
CA SER A 24 49.54 -19.65 33.15
C SER A 24 49.45 -19.36 34.65
N CYS A 25 48.90 -20.28 35.46
CA CYS A 25 49.51 -20.79 36.70
C CYS A 25 48.58 -21.77 37.45
N ALA A 26 48.92 -23.06 37.35
CA ALA A 26 49.10 -24.05 38.42
C ALA A 26 47.92 -24.49 39.35
N PRO A 27 48.00 -25.73 39.92
CA PRO A 27 46.85 -26.61 40.14
C PRO A 27 46.44 -26.73 41.62
N GLN A 28 45.16 -27.03 41.90
CA GLN A 28 44.73 -27.49 43.21
C GLN A 28 43.69 -28.61 43.13
N ASP A 29 44.14 -29.76 43.65
CA ASP A 29 43.49 -30.74 44.49
C ASP A 29 42.04 -31.17 44.27
N THR A 30 41.99 -32.47 43.98
CA THR A 30 40.94 -33.43 44.31
C THR A 30 40.41 -33.28 45.73
N THR A 31 39.14 -32.92 45.89
CA THR A 31 38.32 -33.45 46.99
C THR A 31 36.91 -33.78 46.51
N VAL A 32 36.61 -35.07 46.56
CA VAL A 32 35.31 -35.69 46.32
C VAL A 32 34.42 -35.45 47.54
N PRO A 33 33.20 -34.93 47.41
CA PRO A 33 32.18 -35.13 48.43
C PRO A 33 31.45 -36.45 48.16
N LYS A 34 31.74 -37.44 49.01
CA LYS A 34 30.90 -38.61 49.24
C LYS A 34 29.54 -38.13 49.75
N GLY A 35 28.49 -38.40 48.98
CA GLY A 35 27.11 -38.11 49.37
C GLY A 35 26.18 -39.15 48.74
N ALA A 36 26.13 -40.31 49.38
CA ALA A 36 25.32 -41.45 49.01
C ALA A 36 23.84 -41.09 48.85
N ARG A 37 23.28 -41.38 47.67
CA ARG A 37 21.87 -41.78 47.55
C ARG A 37 21.75 -42.93 46.58
N SER A 38 21.53 -44.10 47.17
CA SER A 38 21.12 -45.35 46.57
C SER A 38 19.95 -45.16 45.60
N TRP A 39 20.16 -45.52 44.34
CA TRP A 39 19.06 -45.92 43.46
C TRP A 39 19.27 -47.39 43.13
N HIS A 40 18.38 -48.19 43.71
CA HIS A 40 18.26 -49.62 43.50
C HIS A 40 18.17 -49.93 42.01
N GLY A 41 18.94 -50.93 41.58
CA GLY A 41 18.80 -51.50 40.26
C GLY A 41 17.44 -52.16 40.12
N GLU A 42 16.78 -51.90 38.99
CA GLU A 42 15.80 -52.82 38.45
C GLU A 42 16.26 -53.32 37.08
N ARG A 43 16.25 -54.64 37.04
CA ARG A 43 16.70 -55.57 36.02
C ARG A 43 16.06 -55.28 34.66
N GLY A 44 16.85 -55.48 33.61
CA GLY A 44 16.37 -55.47 32.24
C GLY A 44 15.26 -56.48 31.99
N VAL A 45 14.32 -56.09 31.16
CA VAL A 45 13.36 -56.98 30.52
C VAL A 45 13.67 -56.98 29.03
N ARG A 46 14.26 -58.09 28.57
CA ARG A 46 14.28 -58.46 27.15
C ARG A 46 12.83 -58.68 26.74
N ARG A 47 12.29 -57.86 25.82
CA ARG A 47 11.09 -58.25 25.07
C ARG A 47 11.52 -58.96 23.79
N THR A 48 11.51 -60.28 23.88
CA THR A 48 11.46 -61.20 22.75
C THR A 48 10.23 -60.88 21.90
N GLY A 49 10.41 -60.84 20.59
CA GLY A 49 9.31 -60.71 19.64
C GLY A 49 8.39 -61.92 19.69
N THR A 50 7.09 -61.64 19.59
CA THR A 50 6.09 -62.58 19.10
C THR A 50 5.49 -61.97 17.86
N LEU A 51 5.81 -62.57 16.71
CA LEU A 51 4.98 -62.52 15.51
C LEU A 51 3.63 -63.11 15.91
N ASP A 52 2.58 -62.30 15.92
CA ASP A 52 1.22 -62.82 15.88
C ASP A 52 0.46 -62.18 14.73
N SER A 53 -0.13 -63.08 13.96
CA SER A 53 -0.82 -62.88 12.70
C SER A 53 -2.08 -62.03 12.85
N GLY A 54 -2.43 -61.33 11.77
CA GLY A 54 -3.57 -60.45 11.70
C GLY A 54 -4.88 -61.09 12.12
N VAL A 55 -5.51 -60.49 13.12
CA VAL A 55 -6.95 -60.33 13.20
C VAL A 55 -7.15 -58.84 13.47
N LEU A 56 -7.97 -58.20 12.63
CA LEU A 56 -8.44 -56.83 12.83
C LEU A 56 -8.90 -56.68 14.28
N ASP A 57 -8.06 -56.03 15.08
CA ASP A 57 -8.37 -55.77 16.47
C ASP A 57 -9.56 -54.81 16.52
N LEU A 58 -10.73 -55.33 16.92
CA LEU A 58 -11.94 -54.53 17.09
C LEU A 58 -11.74 -53.43 18.14
N GLN A 59 -10.75 -53.56 19.03
CA GLN A 59 -10.39 -52.53 20.01
C GLN A 59 -9.66 -51.36 19.34
N SER A 60 -8.73 -51.61 18.42
CA SER A 60 -8.07 -50.59 17.59
C SER A 60 -9.04 -49.78 16.72
N LEU A 61 -10.10 -50.42 16.19
CA LEU A 61 -11.18 -49.74 15.46
C LEU A 61 -12.10 -48.92 16.39
N GLN A 62 -12.38 -49.42 17.59
CA GLN A 62 -13.14 -48.68 18.60
C GLN A 62 -12.37 -47.46 19.13
N ASP A 63 -11.06 -47.57 19.30
CA ASP A 63 -10.18 -46.45 19.68
C ASP A 63 -10.09 -45.38 18.57
N LEU A 64 -10.10 -45.78 17.30
CA LEU A 64 -10.11 -44.85 16.16
C LEU A 64 -11.45 -44.12 16.03
N VAL A 65 -12.57 -44.81 16.27
CA VAL A 65 -13.93 -44.24 16.27
C VAL A 65 -14.17 -43.36 17.51
N GLN A 66 -13.62 -43.70 18.67
CA GLN A 66 -13.68 -42.84 19.86
C GLN A 66 -12.80 -41.60 19.73
N ARG A 67 -11.64 -41.67 19.07
CA ARG A 67 -10.81 -40.50 18.76
C ARG A 67 -11.46 -39.56 17.74
N LEU A 68 -12.20 -40.08 16.75
CA LEU A 68 -13.02 -39.26 15.85
C LEU A 68 -14.24 -38.62 16.53
N ARG A 69 -14.76 -39.22 17.61
CA ARG A 69 -15.85 -38.64 18.44
C ARG A 69 -15.38 -37.66 19.51
N ALA A 70 -14.08 -37.53 19.74
CA ALA A 70 -13.50 -36.65 20.75
C ALA A 70 -13.19 -35.23 20.25
N TYR A 71 -13.28 -34.99 18.94
CA TYR A 71 -13.30 -33.63 18.39
C TYR A 71 -14.75 -33.18 18.24
N SER A 72 -15.10 -32.03 18.81
CA SER A 72 -16.43 -31.49 18.59
C SER A 72 -16.57 -31.22 17.08
N THR A 73 -17.66 -31.68 16.46
CA THR A 73 -17.92 -31.42 15.04
C THR A 73 -17.93 -29.92 14.73
N ALA A 74 -18.22 -29.10 15.75
CA ALA A 74 -18.08 -27.65 15.73
C ALA A 74 -16.62 -27.18 15.60
N GLU A 75 -15.67 -27.74 16.35
CA GLU A 75 -14.24 -27.44 16.19
C GLU A 75 -13.75 -27.77 14.78
N VAL A 76 -14.04 -28.98 14.28
CA VAL A 76 -13.63 -29.38 12.92
C VAL A 76 -14.28 -28.49 11.86
N ALA A 77 -15.55 -28.11 12.04
CA ALA A 77 -16.23 -27.20 11.12
C ALA A 77 -15.63 -25.80 11.15
N VAL A 78 -15.26 -25.28 12.33
CA VAL A 78 -14.60 -23.98 12.49
C VAL A 78 -13.19 -24.01 11.89
N GLU A 79 -12.41 -25.07 12.13
CA GLU A 79 -11.10 -25.26 11.53
C GLU A 79 -11.18 -25.32 10.00
N LEU A 80 -12.11 -26.11 9.46
CA LEU A 80 -12.31 -26.23 8.03
C LEU A 80 -12.82 -24.93 7.41
N ALA A 81 -13.71 -24.20 8.09
CA ALA A 81 -14.19 -22.88 7.67
C ALA A 81 -13.05 -21.85 7.67
N LEU A 82 -12.18 -21.86 8.69
CA LEU A 82 -11.02 -20.98 8.77
C LEU A 82 -10.03 -21.27 7.63
N ILE A 83 -9.68 -22.55 7.43
CA ILE A 83 -8.83 -22.98 6.31
C ILE A 83 -9.47 -22.57 4.98
N TRP A 84 -10.78 -22.78 4.82
CA TRP A 84 -11.50 -22.42 3.61
C TRP A 84 -11.48 -20.91 3.35
N ILE A 85 -11.69 -20.06 4.38
CA ILE A 85 -11.61 -18.59 4.25
C ILE A 85 -10.20 -18.18 3.84
N VAL A 86 -9.16 -18.72 4.49
CA VAL A 86 -7.75 -18.41 4.18
C VAL A 86 -7.42 -18.82 2.74
N VAL A 87 -7.76 -20.06 2.35
CA VAL A 87 -7.55 -20.56 0.99
C VAL A 87 -8.33 -19.72 -0.02
N TYR A 88 -9.59 -19.39 0.26
CA TYR A 88 -10.41 -18.53 -0.60
C TYR A 88 -9.79 -17.15 -0.79
N LEU A 89 -9.30 -16.53 0.29
CA LEU A 89 -8.60 -15.23 0.23
C LEU A 89 -7.31 -15.31 -0.59
N ILE A 90 -6.50 -16.36 -0.39
CA ILE A 90 -5.26 -16.59 -1.15
C ILE A 90 -5.59 -16.77 -2.64
N VAL A 91 -6.55 -17.63 -2.97
CA VAL A 91 -6.96 -17.90 -4.35
C VAL A 91 -7.49 -16.62 -5.01
N ARG A 92 -8.35 -15.86 -4.31
CA ARG A 92 -8.87 -14.58 -4.79
C ARG A 92 -7.78 -13.53 -4.98
N PHE A 93 -6.80 -13.47 -4.08
CA PHE A 93 -5.67 -12.53 -4.17
C PHE A 93 -4.77 -12.85 -5.37
N VAL A 94 -4.54 -14.14 -5.64
CA VAL A 94 -3.75 -14.59 -6.79
C VAL A 94 -4.51 -14.33 -8.09
N GLN A 95 -5.83 -14.56 -8.14
CA GLN A 95 -6.69 -14.32 -9.30
C GLN A 95 -6.71 -12.85 -9.71
N GLY A 96 -5.86 -12.49 -10.67
CA GLY A 96 -5.70 -11.11 -11.17
C GLY A 96 -4.24 -10.69 -11.35
N THR A 97 -3.30 -11.49 -10.85
CA THR A 97 -1.86 -11.26 -11.06
C THR A 97 -1.34 -12.07 -12.25
N ARG A 98 -0.29 -11.58 -12.93
CA ARG A 98 0.45 -12.40 -13.92
C ARG A 98 0.98 -13.70 -13.29
N ALA A 99 1.28 -13.67 -11.99
CA ALA A 99 1.68 -14.83 -11.20
C ALA A 99 0.58 -15.92 -11.08
N ALA A 100 -0.70 -15.59 -11.35
CA ALA A 100 -1.78 -16.57 -11.32
C ALA A 100 -1.62 -17.69 -12.34
N GLY A 101 -1.11 -17.36 -13.54
CA GLY A 101 -0.84 -18.33 -14.59
C GLY A 101 0.27 -19.30 -14.17
N ALA A 102 1.38 -18.75 -13.66
CA ALA A 102 2.49 -19.54 -13.14
C ALA A 102 2.06 -20.44 -11.96
N LEU A 103 1.23 -19.93 -11.05
CA LEU A 103 0.75 -20.70 -9.90
C LEU A 103 -0.20 -21.84 -10.31
N LYS A 104 -1.08 -21.62 -11.28
CA LYS A 104 -1.92 -22.67 -11.87
C LYS A 104 -1.06 -23.75 -12.55
N GLY A 105 -0.09 -23.34 -13.37
CA GLY A 105 0.83 -24.26 -14.03
C GLY A 105 1.62 -25.08 -13.01
N LEU A 106 2.14 -24.43 -11.97
CA LEU A 106 2.84 -25.11 -10.89
C LEU A 106 1.95 -26.09 -10.13
N PHE A 107 0.72 -25.68 -9.78
CA PHE A 107 -0.23 -26.55 -9.10
C PHE A 107 -0.55 -27.80 -9.92
N VAL A 108 -0.75 -27.66 -11.24
CA VAL A 108 -0.95 -28.80 -12.14
C VAL A 108 0.27 -29.72 -12.14
N VAL A 109 1.48 -29.18 -12.27
CA VAL A 109 2.72 -29.99 -12.25
C VAL A 109 2.90 -30.72 -10.91
N LEU A 110 2.61 -30.06 -9.79
CA LEU A 110 2.69 -30.66 -8.45
C LEU A 110 1.67 -31.78 -8.27
N VAL A 111 0.41 -31.56 -8.66
CA VAL A 111 -0.67 -32.55 -8.55
C VAL A 111 -0.36 -33.75 -9.45
N LEU A 112 -0.02 -33.52 -10.72
CA LEU A 112 0.27 -34.58 -11.67
C LEU A 112 1.52 -35.38 -11.25
N GLY A 113 2.56 -34.69 -10.78
CA GLY A 113 3.76 -35.31 -10.23
C GLY A 113 3.48 -36.14 -8.97
N THR A 114 2.63 -35.63 -8.07
CA THR A 114 2.24 -36.35 -6.85
C THR A 114 1.42 -37.60 -7.19
N ILE A 115 0.43 -37.49 -8.08
CA ILE A 115 -0.36 -38.62 -8.55
C ILE A 115 0.55 -39.66 -9.21
N ALA A 116 1.42 -39.23 -10.14
CA ALA A 116 2.39 -40.11 -10.79
C ALA A 116 3.29 -40.82 -9.77
N SER A 117 3.78 -40.13 -8.74
CA SER A 117 4.62 -40.73 -7.69
C SER A 117 3.89 -41.77 -6.84
N ARG A 118 2.59 -41.60 -6.61
CA ARG A 118 1.75 -42.53 -5.82
C ARG A 118 1.32 -43.74 -6.63
N PHE A 119 1.06 -43.56 -7.92
CA PHE A 119 0.70 -44.65 -8.83
C PHE A 119 1.92 -45.43 -9.35
N ALA A 120 3.10 -44.83 -9.42
CA ALA A 120 4.31 -45.49 -9.96
C ALA A 120 4.94 -46.55 -9.04
N GLY A 121 4.42 -46.74 -7.82
CA GLY A 121 4.85 -47.80 -6.90
C GLY A 121 6.25 -47.56 -6.29
N ALA A 122 6.36 -47.72 -4.97
CA ALA A 122 7.55 -47.43 -4.17
C ALA A 122 8.82 -48.24 -4.54
N SER A 123 8.72 -49.24 -5.41
CA SER A 123 9.75 -50.26 -5.65
C SER A 123 10.47 -50.16 -6.99
N SER A 124 9.93 -49.47 -8.01
CA SER A 124 10.55 -49.43 -9.35
C SER A 124 11.32 -48.13 -9.66
N PHE A 125 11.04 -47.04 -8.94
CA PHE A 125 11.50 -45.69 -9.32
C PHE A 125 12.13 -44.90 -8.16
N GLN A 126 12.87 -45.55 -7.24
CA GLN A 126 13.54 -44.85 -6.12
C GLN A 126 14.45 -43.69 -6.57
N ARG A 127 15.17 -43.83 -7.68
CA ARG A 127 16.01 -42.75 -8.25
C ARG A 127 15.19 -41.56 -8.73
N LEU A 128 14.00 -41.81 -9.29
CA LEU A 128 13.09 -40.77 -9.76
C LEU A 128 12.42 -40.05 -8.58
N GLY A 129 12.05 -40.78 -7.52
CA GLY A 129 11.55 -40.19 -6.27
C GLY A 129 12.56 -39.24 -5.63
N PHE A 130 13.82 -39.67 -5.53
CA PHE A 130 14.90 -38.83 -4.99
C PHE A 130 15.16 -37.56 -5.81
N LEU A 131 15.07 -37.64 -7.15
CA LEU A 131 15.18 -36.47 -8.03
C LEU A 131 13.94 -35.56 -7.90
N TYR A 132 12.75 -36.15 -7.76
CA TYR A 132 11.50 -35.42 -7.56
C TYR A 132 11.50 -34.64 -6.24
N ASP A 133 11.98 -35.21 -5.15
CA ASP A 133 12.07 -34.52 -3.85
C ASP A 133 12.98 -33.28 -3.92
N ARG A 134 14.10 -33.39 -4.65
CA ARG A 134 15.01 -32.26 -4.89
C ARG A 134 14.43 -31.22 -5.84
N PHE A 135 13.72 -31.68 -6.86
CA PHE A 135 12.97 -30.80 -7.77
C PHE A 135 11.90 -30.02 -7.01
N LEU A 136 11.15 -30.67 -6.11
CA LEU A 136 10.17 -30.02 -5.24
C LEU A 136 10.82 -28.97 -4.33
N ALA A 137 11.97 -29.28 -3.73
CA ALA A 137 12.72 -28.31 -2.94
C ALA A 137 13.15 -27.10 -3.77
N LEU A 138 13.67 -27.32 -4.99
CA LEU A 138 14.05 -26.24 -5.92
C LEU A 138 12.84 -25.39 -6.32
N VAL A 139 11.71 -26.03 -6.63
CA VAL A 139 10.44 -25.39 -6.95
C VAL A 139 9.96 -24.53 -5.78
N ALA A 140 10.01 -25.03 -4.55
CA ALA A 140 9.60 -24.28 -3.36
C ALA A 140 10.45 -23.02 -3.14
N VAL A 141 11.78 -23.13 -3.27
CA VAL A 141 12.69 -21.97 -3.19
C VAL A 141 12.42 -20.99 -4.33
N SER A 142 12.28 -21.49 -5.56
CA SER A 142 11.99 -20.66 -6.74
C SER A 142 10.66 -19.91 -6.58
N LEU A 143 9.65 -20.56 -6.01
CA LEU A 143 8.36 -19.95 -5.72
C LEU A 143 8.52 -18.75 -4.80
N ILE A 144 9.27 -18.87 -3.70
CA ILE A 144 9.51 -17.76 -2.77
C ILE A 144 10.20 -16.58 -3.48
N VAL A 145 11.20 -16.86 -4.32
CA VAL A 145 11.93 -15.82 -5.07
C VAL A 145 11.01 -15.12 -6.08
N ILE A 146 10.21 -15.88 -6.83
CA ILE A 146 9.25 -15.32 -7.80
C ILE A 146 8.16 -14.50 -7.09
N PHE A 147 7.70 -14.95 -5.91
CA PHE A 147 6.67 -14.27 -5.12
C PHE A 147 7.21 -13.17 -4.20
N GLN A 148 8.53 -12.95 -4.17
CA GLN A 148 9.16 -11.94 -3.32
C GLN A 148 8.55 -10.54 -3.54
N PRO A 149 8.30 -10.07 -4.79
CA PRO A 149 7.68 -8.77 -5.02
C PRO A 149 6.26 -8.69 -4.45
N GLU A 150 5.47 -9.76 -4.56
CA GLU A 150 4.09 -9.85 -4.05
C GLU A 150 4.06 -9.82 -2.52
N LEU A 151 4.90 -10.62 -1.86
CA LEU A 151 5.01 -10.67 -0.41
C LEU A 151 5.42 -9.32 0.17
N ARG A 152 6.41 -8.67 -0.46
CA ARG A 152 6.82 -7.31 -0.08
C ARG A 152 5.65 -6.33 -0.18
N ARG A 153 4.90 -6.36 -1.29
CA ARG A 153 3.73 -5.47 -1.48
C ARG A 153 2.62 -5.74 -0.48
N ALA A 154 2.36 -7.00 -0.14
CA ALA A 154 1.35 -7.38 0.84
C ALA A 154 1.71 -6.86 2.24
N LEU A 155 2.97 -6.95 2.65
CA LEU A 155 3.46 -6.42 3.93
C LEU A 155 3.38 -4.90 4.00
N ILE A 156 3.77 -4.19 2.93
CA ILE A 156 3.63 -2.73 2.84
C ILE A 156 2.16 -2.33 2.97
N ARG A 157 1.27 -2.99 2.22
CA ARG A 157 -0.19 -2.79 2.31
C ARG A 157 -0.72 -3.00 3.74
N LEU A 158 -0.25 -4.03 4.43
CA LEU A 158 -0.69 -4.35 5.79
C LEU A 158 -0.18 -3.33 6.80
N GLY A 159 1.04 -2.81 6.62
CA GLY A 159 1.62 -1.75 7.46
C GLY A 159 1.00 -0.36 7.24
N GLU A 160 0.61 -0.04 6.01
CA GLU A 160 0.03 1.27 5.66
C GLU A 160 -1.51 1.32 5.84
N ALA A 161 -2.18 0.18 6.05
CA ALA A 161 -3.64 0.10 6.24
C ALA A 161 -4.18 0.87 7.47
N GLY A 162 -3.31 1.30 8.39
CA GLY A 162 -3.71 1.80 9.71
C GLY A 162 -3.78 3.31 9.90
N PHE A 163 -2.97 4.14 9.23
CA PHE A 163 -2.58 5.41 9.87
C PHE A 163 -2.83 6.73 9.12
N LEU A 164 -3.16 6.72 7.83
CA LEU A 164 -3.34 7.96 7.06
C LEU A 164 -4.63 7.91 6.23
N ARG A 165 -5.77 8.07 6.91
CA ARG A 165 -7.05 8.39 6.25
C ARG A 165 -7.18 9.90 6.19
N GLY A 166 -7.23 10.44 4.98
CA GLY A 166 -7.50 11.86 4.77
C GLY A 166 -8.79 12.26 5.47
N THR A 167 -8.79 13.42 6.12
CA THR A 167 -10.02 13.93 6.74
C THR A 167 -11.08 14.19 5.66
N PRO A 168 -12.39 14.11 5.96
CA PRO A 168 -13.43 14.42 4.98
C PRO A 168 -13.25 15.80 4.31
N LYS A 169 -12.76 16.78 5.08
CA LYS A 169 -12.41 18.12 4.61
C LYS A 169 -11.25 18.11 3.61
N GLU A 170 -10.25 17.27 3.85
CA GLU A 170 -9.12 17.09 2.93
C GLU A 170 -9.55 16.42 1.63
N ILE A 171 -10.38 15.38 1.71
CA ILE A 171 -10.94 14.72 0.52
C ILE A 171 -11.72 15.73 -0.30
N ALA A 172 -12.64 16.49 0.32
CA ALA A 172 -13.45 17.50 -0.38
C ALA A 172 -12.59 18.57 -1.07
N PHE A 173 -11.52 19.04 -0.40
CA PHE A 173 -10.57 19.97 -1.00
C PHE A 173 -9.89 19.37 -2.23
N VAL A 174 -9.31 18.17 -2.10
CA VAL A 174 -8.59 17.52 -3.19
C VAL A 174 -9.50 17.24 -4.38
N THR A 175 -10.73 16.77 -4.14
CA THR A 175 -11.69 16.48 -5.22
C THR A 175 -12.17 17.74 -5.92
N GLY A 176 -12.38 18.83 -5.18
CA GLY A 176 -12.76 20.12 -5.76
C GLY A 176 -11.67 20.67 -6.68
N GLU A 177 -10.43 20.76 -6.19
CA GLU A 177 -9.29 21.26 -6.98
C GLU A 177 -9.03 20.41 -8.23
N LEU A 178 -9.19 19.07 -8.14
CA LEU A 178 -9.08 18.17 -9.29
C LEU A 178 -10.21 18.37 -10.29
N ALA A 179 -11.44 18.49 -9.83
CA ALA A 179 -12.60 18.68 -10.70
C ALA A 179 -12.50 20.02 -11.45
N ASP A 180 -12.09 21.09 -10.78
CA ASP A 180 -11.87 22.40 -11.37
C ASP A 180 -10.72 22.39 -12.38
N ALA A 181 -9.61 21.72 -12.06
CA ALA A 181 -8.52 21.52 -13.02
C ALA A 181 -8.99 20.75 -14.26
N CYS A 182 -9.65 19.61 -14.06
CA CYS A 182 -10.12 18.75 -15.15
C CYS A 182 -11.19 19.43 -16.01
N LYS A 183 -12.03 20.30 -15.42
CA LYS A 183 -13.01 21.10 -16.15
C LYS A 183 -12.35 22.02 -17.17
N TYR A 184 -11.29 22.72 -16.76
CA TYR A 184 -10.51 23.56 -17.68
C TYR A 184 -9.81 22.71 -18.75
N LEU A 185 -9.09 21.66 -18.33
CA LEU A 185 -8.29 20.81 -19.22
C LEU A 185 -9.16 20.09 -20.25
N SER A 186 -10.33 19.61 -19.84
CA SER A 186 -11.32 18.96 -20.73
C SER A 186 -11.83 19.92 -21.80
N ARG A 187 -12.22 21.16 -21.41
CA ARG A 187 -12.70 22.19 -22.34
C ARG A 187 -11.62 22.63 -23.32
N ALA A 188 -10.38 22.78 -22.85
CA ALA A 188 -9.24 23.13 -23.67
C ALA A 188 -8.67 21.95 -24.48
N LYS A 189 -9.16 20.73 -24.25
CA LYS A 189 -8.64 19.47 -24.78
C LYS A 189 -7.14 19.27 -24.50
N PHE A 190 -6.70 19.69 -23.32
CA PHE A 190 -5.36 19.44 -22.84
C PHE A 190 -5.31 18.07 -22.17
N GLY A 191 -4.43 17.20 -22.68
CA GLY A 191 -4.25 15.85 -22.13
C GLY A 191 -3.70 15.90 -20.72
N ALA A 192 -4.33 15.15 -19.80
CA ALA A 192 -3.91 15.12 -18.41
C ALA A 192 -3.92 13.70 -17.86
N LEU A 193 -2.97 13.40 -16.97
CA LEU A 193 -2.83 12.10 -16.31
C LEU A 193 -2.44 12.32 -14.85
N ILE A 194 -3.42 12.23 -13.96
CA ILE A 194 -3.26 12.57 -12.55
C ILE A 194 -3.45 11.32 -11.71
N VAL A 195 -2.43 10.95 -10.94
CA VAL A 195 -2.40 9.76 -10.10
C VAL A 195 -2.56 10.17 -8.65
N LEU A 196 -3.64 9.70 -8.01
CA LEU A 196 -3.91 9.92 -6.59
C LEU A 196 -3.39 8.72 -5.79
N GLU A 197 -2.36 8.97 -5.00
CA GLU A 197 -1.82 8.00 -4.05
C GLU A 197 -2.82 7.74 -2.91
N ARG A 198 -3.05 6.46 -2.61
CA ARG A 198 -3.87 6.01 -1.48
C ARG A 198 -3.03 5.26 -0.45
N GLN A 199 -3.43 4.04 -0.09
CA GLN A 199 -2.83 3.24 0.98
C GLN A 199 -1.56 2.49 0.56
N VAL A 200 -1.30 2.38 -0.73
CA VAL A 200 -0.09 1.73 -1.24
C VAL A 200 0.74 2.83 -1.87
N GLY A 201 1.86 3.18 -1.23
CA GLY A 201 2.79 4.15 -1.80
C GLY A 201 3.19 3.78 -3.23
N LEU A 202 3.33 4.77 -4.10
CA LEU A 202 3.81 4.56 -5.48
C LEU A 202 5.32 4.31 -5.56
N ALA A 203 6.02 4.31 -4.41
CA ALA A 203 7.45 4.09 -4.26
C ALA A 203 7.85 2.67 -4.73
N GLY A 204 8.13 2.54 -6.03
CA GLY A 204 8.49 1.29 -6.69
C GLY A 204 7.67 0.98 -7.95
N VAL A 205 6.58 1.71 -8.21
CA VAL A 205 5.84 1.67 -9.49
C VAL A 205 6.17 2.88 -10.35
N VAL A 206 6.51 3.99 -9.68
CA VAL A 206 6.91 5.25 -10.29
C VAL A 206 8.42 5.35 -10.28
N GLU A 207 9.01 5.50 -11.47
CA GLU A 207 10.43 5.79 -11.65
C GLU A 207 10.59 7.21 -12.22
N GLY A 208 11.51 7.99 -11.64
CA GLY A 208 11.83 9.34 -12.11
C GLY A 208 10.77 10.40 -11.79
N GLY A 209 10.75 11.45 -12.62
CA GLY A 209 9.92 12.65 -12.45
C GLY A 209 10.63 13.80 -11.73
N THR A 210 10.06 15.01 -11.88
CA THR A 210 10.54 16.21 -11.21
C THR A 210 9.81 16.36 -9.87
N PRO A 211 10.51 16.31 -8.72
CA PRO A 211 9.88 16.53 -7.42
C PRO A 211 9.42 17.98 -7.30
N LEU A 212 8.15 18.18 -6.92
CA LEU A 212 7.56 19.52 -6.76
C LEU A 212 7.30 19.85 -5.29
N ASN A 213 6.66 18.92 -4.56
CA ASN A 213 6.26 19.13 -3.16
C ASN A 213 5.44 20.41 -2.95
N ALA A 214 4.59 20.74 -3.91
CA ALA A 214 3.77 21.93 -3.89
C ALA A 214 2.36 21.61 -3.38
N GLU A 215 1.70 22.59 -2.76
CA GLU A 215 0.30 22.44 -2.40
C GLU A 215 -0.57 22.31 -3.66
N LEU A 216 -1.52 21.36 -3.62
CA LEU A 216 -2.45 21.10 -4.69
C LEU A 216 -3.34 22.33 -4.90
N SER A 217 -3.35 22.83 -6.13
CA SER A 217 -4.31 23.81 -6.60
C SER A 217 -4.68 23.50 -8.05
N ALA A 218 -5.89 23.89 -8.45
CA ALA A 218 -6.39 23.71 -9.79
C ALA A 218 -5.50 24.42 -10.80
N ARG A 219 -5.04 25.64 -10.47
CA ARG A 219 -4.13 26.42 -11.30
C ARG A 219 -2.78 25.73 -11.49
N LEU A 220 -2.21 25.15 -10.44
CA LEU A 220 -0.96 24.39 -10.57
C LEU A 220 -1.10 23.22 -11.55
N LEU A 221 -2.19 22.44 -11.45
CA LEU A 221 -2.44 21.35 -12.38
C LEU A 221 -2.65 21.85 -13.81
N GLN A 222 -3.39 22.93 -13.99
CA GLN A 222 -3.60 23.56 -15.30
C GLN A 222 -2.28 24.02 -15.93
N THR A 223 -1.37 24.60 -15.13
CA THR A 223 -0.04 25.03 -15.59
C THR A 223 0.85 23.83 -15.95
N ILE A 224 0.82 22.77 -15.15
CA ILE A 224 1.62 21.57 -15.42
C ILE A 224 1.19 20.95 -16.76
N PHE A 225 -0.10 20.73 -16.98
CA PHE A 225 -0.63 20.12 -18.21
C PHE A 225 -0.80 21.09 -19.39
N PHE A 226 -0.26 22.31 -19.30
CA PHE A 226 -0.29 23.24 -20.42
C PHE A 226 0.58 22.70 -21.58
N PRO A 227 0.05 22.59 -22.82
CA PRO A 227 0.82 22.08 -23.96
C PRO A 227 2.12 22.86 -24.17
N GLY A 228 3.24 22.15 -24.26
CA GLY A 228 4.57 22.76 -24.42
C GLY A 228 5.29 23.13 -23.11
N SER A 229 4.69 22.88 -21.94
CA SER A 229 5.43 22.98 -20.68
C SER A 229 6.44 21.84 -20.54
N ALA A 230 7.53 22.01 -19.79
CA ALA A 230 8.48 20.90 -19.58
C ALA A 230 7.88 19.74 -18.76
N LEU A 231 6.74 19.94 -18.09
CA LEU A 231 6.12 18.99 -17.16
C LEU A 231 4.80 18.39 -17.65
N HIS A 232 4.30 18.81 -18.82
CA HIS A 232 2.99 18.38 -19.34
C HIS A 232 2.98 16.95 -19.88
N ASP A 233 4.16 16.44 -20.24
CA ASP A 233 4.32 15.09 -20.70
C ASP A 233 4.39 14.14 -19.50
N LEU A 234 3.65 13.04 -19.59
CA LEU A 234 3.51 11.99 -18.56
C LEU A 234 2.58 12.38 -17.38
N ALA A 235 2.81 11.78 -16.20
CA ALA A 235 1.86 11.82 -15.10
C ALA A 235 2.26 12.81 -13.98
N VAL A 236 1.25 13.25 -13.25
CA VAL A 236 1.40 13.99 -11.98
C VAL A 236 0.95 13.09 -10.84
N VAL A 237 1.77 13.00 -9.79
CA VAL A 237 1.46 12.22 -8.59
C VAL A 237 1.04 13.15 -7.46
N VAL A 238 -0.15 12.93 -6.93
CA VAL A 238 -0.76 13.70 -5.85
C VAL A 238 -0.95 12.80 -4.63
N LYS A 239 -0.48 13.26 -3.46
CA LYS A 239 -0.61 12.58 -2.18
C LYS A 239 -1.25 13.52 -1.17
N GLY A 240 -2.49 13.23 -0.78
CA GLY A 240 -3.29 14.15 0.05
C GLY A 240 -3.41 15.51 -0.64
N ARG A 241 -3.06 16.58 0.09
CA ARG A 241 -3.02 17.96 -0.43
C ARG A 241 -1.76 18.33 -1.21
N VAL A 242 -0.81 17.43 -1.43
CA VAL A 242 0.51 17.78 -2.00
C VAL A 242 0.70 17.13 -3.35
N VAL A 243 1.09 17.93 -4.35
CA VAL A 243 1.63 17.44 -5.62
C VAL A 243 3.08 17.01 -5.38
N ARG A 244 3.31 15.69 -5.34
CA ARG A 244 4.63 15.13 -4.99
C ARG A 244 5.63 15.30 -6.13
N ALA A 245 5.22 14.94 -7.34
CA ALA A 245 6.06 15.01 -8.53
C ALA A 245 5.21 15.16 -9.80
N ALA A 246 5.82 15.71 -10.84
CA ALA A 246 5.28 15.79 -12.20
C ALA A 246 6.27 15.16 -13.20
N ALA A 247 5.84 14.98 -14.45
CA ALA A 247 6.59 14.27 -15.49
C ALA A 247 7.03 12.85 -15.06
N VAL A 248 6.16 12.17 -14.32
CA VAL A 248 6.39 10.82 -13.81
C VAL A 248 6.06 9.80 -14.88
N GLN A 249 7.02 8.92 -15.21
CA GLN A 249 6.79 7.80 -16.10
C GLN A 249 6.04 6.67 -15.39
N LEU A 250 5.02 6.14 -16.06
CA LEU A 250 4.17 5.07 -15.54
C LEU A 250 4.26 3.82 -16.41
N PRO A 251 4.01 2.63 -15.86
CA PRO A 251 3.86 1.41 -16.66
C PRO A 251 2.61 1.47 -17.54
N LEU A 252 2.70 0.96 -18.76
CA LEU A 252 1.58 0.91 -19.71
C LEU A 252 0.92 -0.48 -19.71
N ALA A 253 -0.41 -0.50 -19.73
CA ALA A 253 -1.18 -1.73 -20.00
C ALA A 253 -1.01 -2.20 -21.45
N GLU A 254 -1.18 -3.50 -21.68
CA GLU A 254 -1.16 -4.06 -23.03
C GLU A 254 -2.44 -3.69 -23.81
N PRO A 255 -2.38 -3.53 -25.15
CA PRO A 255 -3.55 -3.14 -25.93
C PRO A 255 -4.76 -4.09 -25.77
N ALA A 256 -4.50 -5.39 -25.61
CA ALA A 256 -5.55 -6.40 -25.41
C ALA A 256 -6.31 -6.26 -24.08
N GLU A 257 -5.75 -5.49 -23.13
CA GLU A 257 -6.34 -5.29 -21.82
C GLU A 257 -7.16 -4.00 -21.73
N MET A 258 -7.19 -3.20 -22.81
CA MET A 258 -7.93 -1.96 -22.88
C MET A 258 -9.37 -2.21 -23.35
N PRO A 259 -10.37 -1.46 -22.84
CA PRO A 259 -11.74 -1.55 -23.34
C PRO A 259 -11.88 -1.18 -24.83
N ASP A 260 -10.99 -0.30 -25.29
CA ASP A 260 -10.95 0.19 -26.66
C ASP A 260 -9.47 0.31 -27.10
N PRO A 261 -9.03 -0.42 -28.14
CA PRO A 261 -7.67 -0.37 -28.65
C PRO A 261 -7.25 0.99 -29.22
N SER A 262 -8.20 1.88 -29.55
CA SER A 262 -7.91 3.23 -30.06
C SER A 262 -7.45 4.21 -28.99
N LEU A 263 -7.59 3.85 -27.70
CA LEU A 263 -7.21 4.71 -26.60
C LEU A 263 -5.69 4.89 -26.52
N GLY A 264 -5.28 6.16 -26.40
CA GLY A 264 -3.87 6.57 -26.41
C GLY A 264 -3.03 6.10 -25.21
N SER A 265 -1.76 6.47 -25.25
CA SER A 265 -0.76 6.07 -24.25
C SER A 265 -1.10 6.52 -22.82
N ARG A 266 -1.73 7.69 -22.63
CA ARG A 266 -2.16 8.18 -21.30
C ARG A 266 -3.23 7.29 -20.67
N HIS A 267 -4.20 6.81 -21.45
CA HIS A 267 -5.21 5.86 -20.96
C HIS A 267 -4.59 4.52 -20.61
N ARG A 268 -3.66 4.03 -21.44
CA ARG A 268 -2.92 2.80 -21.18
C ARG A 268 -2.06 2.90 -19.92
N ALA A 269 -1.41 4.05 -19.70
CA ALA A 269 -0.65 4.33 -18.49
C ALA A 269 -1.56 4.38 -17.25
N ALA A 270 -2.75 5.00 -17.35
CA ALA A 270 -3.73 5.01 -16.26
C ALA A 270 -4.19 3.58 -15.87
N VAL A 271 -4.45 2.73 -16.85
CA VAL A 271 -4.81 1.32 -16.61
C VAL A 271 -3.61 0.54 -16.06
N GLY A 272 -2.40 0.75 -16.60
CA GLY A 272 -1.18 0.06 -16.15
C GLY A 272 -0.86 0.35 -14.68
N VAL A 273 -0.75 1.62 -14.31
CA VAL A 273 -0.44 1.98 -12.91
C VAL A 273 -1.53 1.51 -11.94
N SER A 274 -2.80 1.60 -12.32
CA SER A 274 -3.92 1.17 -11.45
C SER A 274 -4.04 -0.35 -11.30
N LYS A 275 -3.32 -1.15 -12.10
CA LYS A 275 -3.17 -2.60 -11.87
C LYS A 275 -2.16 -2.90 -10.78
N GLU A 276 -1.07 -2.14 -10.75
CA GLU A 276 0.08 -2.41 -9.88
C GLU A 276 -0.12 -1.82 -8.47
N CYS A 277 -0.82 -0.69 -8.37
CA CYS A 277 -1.09 -0.01 -7.10
C CYS A 277 -2.58 0.28 -6.88
N ASP A 278 -2.97 0.49 -5.62
CA ASP A 278 -4.34 0.93 -5.24
C ASP A 278 -4.50 2.44 -5.45
N ALA A 279 -3.95 2.99 -6.54
CA ALA A 279 -4.09 4.39 -6.89
C ALA A 279 -5.37 4.64 -7.68
N LEU A 280 -5.93 5.83 -7.50
CA LEU A 280 -7.03 6.32 -8.32
C LEU A 280 -6.47 7.26 -9.37
N VAL A 281 -6.66 6.95 -10.66
CA VAL A 281 -6.03 7.71 -11.73
C VAL A 281 -7.10 8.44 -12.52
N VAL A 282 -6.97 9.76 -12.66
CA VAL A 282 -7.83 10.59 -13.51
C VAL A 282 -7.10 10.84 -14.82
N VAL A 283 -7.78 10.62 -15.95
CA VAL A 283 -7.25 10.87 -17.28
C VAL A 283 -8.19 11.78 -18.06
N VAL A 284 -7.62 12.79 -18.71
CA VAL A 284 -8.31 13.67 -19.66
C VAL A 284 -7.73 13.43 -21.05
N SER A 285 -8.59 13.10 -22.01
CA SER A 285 -8.19 12.85 -23.40
C SER A 285 -7.83 14.16 -24.12
N GLU A 286 -6.68 14.20 -24.77
CA GLU A 286 -6.27 15.33 -25.62
C GLU A 286 -7.06 15.42 -26.93
N GLU A 287 -7.62 14.31 -27.41
CA GLU A 287 -8.38 14.28 -28.67
C GLU A 287 -9.85 14.71 -28.44
N THR A 288 -10.46 14.14 -27.40
CA THR A 288 -11.91 14.25 -27.16
C THR A 288 -12.25 15.18 -25.99
N GLY A 289 -11.30 15.49 -25.11
CA GLY A 289 -11.57 16.16 -23.84
C GLY A 289 -12.27 15.26 -22.79
N ALA A 290 -12.56 14.00 -23.12
CA ALA A 290 -13.31 13.10 -22.23
C ALA A 290 -12.51 12.78 -20.96
N ILE A 291 -13.17 12.92 -19.81
CA ILE A 291 -12.64 12.61 -18.48
C ILE A 291 -13.00 11.17 -18.14
N ARG A 292 -12.03 10.37 -17.71
CA ARG A 292 -12.24 9.00 -17.21
C ARG A 292 -11.41 8.77 -15.94
N ILE A 293 -11.81 7.76 -15.18
CA ILE A 293 -11.09 7.29 -13.99
C ILE A 293 -10.63 5.85 -14.23
N ALA A 294 -9.37 5.56 -13.94
CA ALA A 294 -8.86 4.19 -13.88
C ALA A 294 -8.67 3.76 -12.41
N GLU A 295 -9.17 2.57 -12.08
CA GLU A 295 -9.00 1.95 -10.77
C GLU A 295 -8.95 0.42 -10.94
N ARG A 296 -7.99 -0.24 -10.29
CA ARG A 296 -7.84 -1.71 -10.30
C ARG A 296 -7.81 -2.29 -11.73
N GLY A 297 -7.10 -1.60 -12.63
CA GLY A 297 -6.94 -2.03 -14.02
C GLY A 297 -8.19 -1.93 -14.88
N ARG A 298 -9.22 -1.21 -14.43
CA ARG A 298 -10.43 -0.92 -15.22
C ARG A 298 -10.55 0.57 -15.45
N LEU A 299 -10.93 0.94 -16.67
CA LEU A 299 -11.21 2.32 -17.05
C LEU A 299 -12.73 2.55 -17.02
N SER A 300 -13.16 3.67 -16.45
CA SER A 300 -14.58 4.04 -16.42
C SER A 300 -15.09 4.51 -17.78
N THR A 301 -16.41 4.63 -17.90
CA THR A 301 -17.03 5.43 -18.96
C THR A 301 -16.63 6.90 -18.82
N PRO A 302 -16.70 7.68 -19.92
CA PRO A 302 -16.61 9.14 -19.87
C PRO A 302 -17.60 9.72 -18.87
N MET A 303 -17.19 10.79 -18.17
CA MET A 303 -18.03 11.50 -17.19
C MET A 303 -17.83 13.00 -17.28
N SER A 304 -18.80 13.77 -16.76
CA SER A 304 -18.67 15.23 -16.65
C SER A 304 -17.74 15.64 -15.49
N PRO A 305 -17.23 16.88 -15.46
CA PRO A 305 -16.46 17.38 -14.31
C PRO A 305 -17.26 17.34 -12.99
N GLU A 306 -18.56 17.61 -13.04
CA GLU A 306 -19.43 17.55 -11.86
C GLU A 306 -19.66 16.11 -11.38
N GLU A 307 -19.68 15.14 -12.30
CA GLU A 307 -19.70 13.70 -11.98
C GLU A 307 -18.37 13.22 -11.43
N LEU A 308 -17.24 13.72 -11.96
CA LEU A 308 -15.89 13.41 -11.50
C LEU A 308 -15.75 13.71 -10.01
N GLU A 309 -16.16 14.91 -9.56
CA GLU A 309 -16.05 15.30 -8.15
C GLU A 309 -16.80 14.33 -7.22
N LYS A 310 -18.04 14.00 -7.59
CA LYS A 310 -18.88 13.04 -6.84
C LYS A 310 -18.27 11.65 -6.83
N GLU A 311 -17.74 11.21 -7.96
CA GLU A 311 -17.14 9.90 -8.12
C GLU A 311 -15.83 9.76 -7.31
N LEU A 312 -14.96 10.77 -7.38
CA LEU A 312 -13.73 10.84 -6.59
C LEU A 312 -14.05 10.87 -5.10
N THR A 313 -15.01 11.71 -4.69
CA THR A 313 -15.44 11.81 -3.28
C THR A 313 -15.93 10.45 -2.79
N ARG A 314 -16.76 9.76 -3.58
CA ARG A 314 -17.28 8.43 -3.23
C ARG A 314 -16.17 7.39 -3.10
N ARG A 315 -15.21 7.36 -4.04
CA ARG A 315 -14.11 6.37 -4.04
C ARG A 315 -13.10 6.61 -2.93
N LEU A 316 -12.73 7.86 -2.68
CA LEU A 316 -11.83 8.24 -1.59
C LEU A 316 -12.50 8.10 -0.22
N SER A 317 -13.81 8.39 -0.11
CA SER A 317 -14.55 8.24 1.15
C SER A 317 -14.83 6.78 1.53
N ARG A 318 -14.96 5.85 0.57
CA ARG A 318 -15.11 4.40 0.88
C ARG A 318 -13.89 3.80 1.59
N VAL A 319 -12.74 4.46 1.54
CA VAL A 319 -11.53 4.10 2.32
C VAL A 319 -11.64 4.56 3.79
N THR A 320 -12.57 5.45 4.07
CA THR A 320 -12.90 5.95 5.40
C THR A 320 -14.08 5.14 5.95
N PRO A 321 -13.92 4.32 7.00
CA PRO A 321 -15.06 3.78 7.72
C PRO A 321 -15.84 4.97 8.22
N ARG A 322 -17.13 4.98 7.88
CA ARG A 322 -18.14 5.89 8.41
C ARG A 322 -18.04 5.90 9.94
N ARG A 323 -17.34 6.89 10.49
CA ARG A 323 -17.34 7.15 11.93
C ARG A 323 -18.69 7.78 12.25
N GLY A 324 -19.45 7.12 13.11
CA GLY A 324 -20.64 7.67 13.76
C GLY A 324 -21.81 7.91 12.82
N ARG A 325 -22.64 6.88 12.63
CA ARG A 325 -24.07 7.10 12.42
C ARG A 325 -24.61 7.58 13.77
N ALA A 326 -24.66 8.90 14.00
CA ALA A 326 -25.63 9.45 14.95
C ALA A 326 -27.03 9.11 14.43
N GLY A 327 -27.95 8.83 15.36
CA GLY A 327 -29.25 8.20 15.12
C GLY A 327 -30.20 8.99 14.22
N PRO A 328 -31.36 8.40 13.90
CA PRO A 328 -32.40 9.09 13.15
C PRO A 328 -33.16 9.99 14.12
N ASP A 329 -32.81 11.27 14.15
CA ASP A 329 -33.56 12.25 14.93
C ASP A 329 -34.68 12.80 14.05
N THR A 330 -35.86 12.37 14.43
CA THR A 330 -37.20 12.76 14.04
C THR A 330 -37.35 14.26 13.75
N HIS A 331 -38.17 14.57 12.74
CA HIS A 331 -38.75 15.89 12.51
C HIS A 331 -39.19 16.57 13.83
N ALA A 332 -38.61 17.72 14.13
CA ALA A 332 -39.20 18.74 14.98
C ALA A 332 -38.97 20.09 14.31
N ALA A 333 -40.04 20.87 14.22
CA ALA A 333 -40.19 22.11 13.48
C ALA A 333 -39.13 23.17 13.81
N GLU A 334 -38.74 23.95 12.80
CA GLU A 334 -38.13 25.27 13.00
C GLU A 334 -39.07 26.13 13.84
N PRO A 335 -38.63 26.71 14.98
CA PRO A 335 -39.30 27.87 15.54
C PRO A 335 -38.94 29.11 14.68
N PRO A 336 -39.85 30.07 14.48
CA PRO A 336 -39.59 31.27 13.68
C PRO A 336 -38.44 32.09 14.27
N LEU A 337 -37.61 32.68 13.39
CA LEU A 337 -36.60 33.67 13.76
C LEU A 337 -37.25 34.81 14.57
N GLU A 338 -36.81 34.98 15.82
CA GLU A 338 -36.97 36.25 16.53
C GLU A 338 -36.07 37.30 15.86
N PRO A 339 -36.57 38.52 15.60
CA PRO A 339 -35.76 39.59 15.05
C PRO A 339 -34.67 40.01 16.05
N ALA A 340 -33.48 40.28 15.52
CA ALA A 340 -32.33 40.74 16.28
C ALA A 340 -32.68 41.97 17.16
N PRO A 341 -32.17 42.06 18.40
CA PRO A 341 -32.34 43.26 19.20
C PRO A 341 -31.67 44.45 18.51
N SER A 342 -32.43 45.54 18.39
CA SER A 342 -31.94 46.85 17.98
C SER A 342 -30.90 47.34 18.98
N GLU A 343 -29.72 47.72 18.49
CA GLU A 343 -28.73 48.43 19.30
C GLU A 343 -29.35 49.75 19.82
N PRO A 344 -29.18 50.07 21.12
CA PRO A 344 -29.71 51.30 21.66
C PRO A 344 -28.93 52.50 21.11
N ALA A 345 -29.69 53.54 20.76
CA ALA A 345 -29.16 54.84 20.38
C ALA A 345 -28.17 55.35 21.43
N MET A 346 -26.93 55.61 21.00
CA MET A 346 -25.99 56.41 21.79
C MET A 346 -26.58 57.80 22.01
N SER A 347 -26.81 58.12 23.28
CA SER A 347 -27.20 59.44 23.78
C SER A 347 -26.07 60.46 23.58
N ALA A 348 -26.48 61.70 23.34
CA ALA A 348 -25.65 62.84 22.94
C ALA A 348 -24.68 63.39 24.01
N GLU A 349 -24.25 62.58 24.98
CA GLU A 349 -23.42 63.04 26.10
C GLU A 349 -22.00 62.43 26.12
N GLU A 350 -21.73 61.43 25.27
CA GLU A 350 -20.40 60.81 25.17
C GLU A 350 -19.56 61.30 23.97
N ALA A 351 -20.13 62.20 23.15
CA ALA A 351 -19.42 62.85 22.04
C ALA A 351 -18.59 64.08 22.46
N ALA A 352 -18.69 64.53 23.71
CA ALA A 352 -18.07 65.78 24.18
C ALA A 352 -16.74 65.59 24.93
N ASN A 353 -16.26 64.36 25.17
CA ASN A 353 -15.06 64.12 25.99
C ASN A 353 -13.91 63.37 25.29
N SER A 354 -13.94 63.20 23.96
CA SER A 354 -12.82 62.65 23.18
C SER A 354 -12.14 63.68 22.25
N ALA A 355 -12.56 64.95 22.29
CA ALA A 355 -11.93 66.03 21.54
C ALA A 355 -10.87 66.76 22.39
N SER A 356 -9.79 66.06 22.72
CA SER A 356 -8.54 66.72 23.16
C SER A 356 -7.36 66.05 22.46
N GLY A 357 -7.12 66.51 21.24
CA GLY A 357 -5.94 66.21 20.43
C GLY A 357 -5.80 67.34 19.43
N ALA A 358 -4.84 68.24 19.67
CA ALA A 358 -4.57 69.38 18.81
C ALA A 358 -4.18 68.94 17.38
N PRO A 359 -4.61 69.65 16.33
CA PRO A 359 -4.21 69.31 14.96
C PRO A 359 -2.74 69.69 14.71
N LEU A 360 -1.98 68.74 14.17
CA LEU A 360 -0.64 68.98 13.62
C LEU A 360 -0.74 70.02 12.49
N THR A 361 0.22 70.94 12.46
CA THR A 361 0.21 72.07 11.51
C THR A 361 0.80 71.66 10.17
N ALA A 362 0.43 72.36 9.10
CA ALA A 362 0.84 72.06 7.72
C ALA A 362 2.37 72.03 7.49
N GLY A 363 3.18 72.54 8.42
CA GLY A 363 4.65 72.42 8.39
C GLY A 363 5.17 71.02 8.72
N GLU A 364 4.49 70.27 9.60
CA GLU A 364 4.94 68.96 10.07
C GLU A 364 4.70 67.85 9.04
N ILE A 365 3.79 68.08 8.09
CA ILE A 365 3.50 67.15 6.98
C ILE A 365 4.54 67.27 5.85
N ALA A 366 5.20 68.42 5.71
CA ALA A 366 6.25 68.61 4.69
C ALA A 366 7.57 67.91 5.07
N GLU A 367 7.95 67.93 6.35
CA GLU A 367 9.22 67.38 6.83
C GLU A 367 9.24 65.84 6.90
N ALA A 368 8.07 65.23 7.11
CA ALA A 368 7.90 63.77 7.06
C ALA A 368 7.98 63.20 5.63
N ARG A 369 7.72 64.03 4.61
CA ARG A 369 7.73 63.61 3.20
C ARG A 369 9.13 63.68 2.59
N ASP A 370 9.92 64.70 2.92
CA ASP A 370 11.33 64.82 2.49
C ASP A 370 12.23 63.73 3.11
N SER A 371 11.92 63.32 4.35
CA SER A 371 12.64 62.24 5.04
C SER A 371 12.40 60.84 4.45
N ALA A 372 11.34 60.67 3.66
CA ALA A 372 11.01 59.41 2.99
C ALA A 372 11.63 59.30 1.59
N GLU A 373 11.80 60.42 0.87
CA GLU A 373 12.46 60.45 -0.45
C GLU A 373 13.99 60.33 -0.36
N ALA A 374 14.62 60.77 0.75
CA ALA A 374 16.06 60.63 0.96
C ALA A 374 16.54 59.21 1.34
N ARG A 375 15.63 58.26 1.60
CA ARG A 375 15.98 56.86 1.95
C ARG A 375 15.91 55.88 0.77
N ASN A 376 15.49 56.33 -0.41
CA ASN A 376 15.35 55.53 -1.63
C ASN A 376 16.14 56.08 -2.83
N ALA A 377 17.11 56.96 -2.60
CA ALA A 377 18.05 57.47 -3.61
C ALA A 377 19.45 56.88 -3.43
#